data_AF-A0A9E3XS47-F1
#
_entry.id   AF-A0A9E3XS47-F1
#
_cell.length_a   1.000
_cell.length_b   1.000
_cell.length_c   1.000
_cell.angle_alpha   90.00
_cell.angle_beta   90.00
_cell.angle_gamma   90.00
#
_symmetry.space_group_name_H-M   'P 1'
#
loop_
_entity.id
_entity.type
_entity.pdbx_description
1 polymer ?
#
loop_
_entity_poly.entity_id
_entity_poly.type
_entity_poly.pdbx_seq_one_letter_code
_entity_poly.pdbx_strand_id
1 'polypeptide(L)'
;MLVEPVTPPVVGPADPVGGGATAADRAKAARTWLELGRHVATRPGVADPTPGMRDALTHATDAIREAIEACGDLHEIRNDLHLALDEATGGLAQLAEPGQDARVAALRTTNLAAGILDRAIAALGEVHDTTPGTDDPVR
;
A
#
# COMPACT_ATOMS: atom_id res chain seq x y z
N MET A 1 8.13 34.32 -20.90
CA MET A 1 7.30 33.73 -19.83
C MET A 1 7.86 32.35 -19.54
N LEU A 2 8.49 32.17 -18.38
CA LEU A 2 8.93 30.86 -17.91
C LEU A 2 7.71 30.20 -17.26
N VAL A 3 7.23 29.10 -17.85
CA VAL A 3 6.17 28.29 -17.25
C VAL A 3 6.86 27.47 -16.16
N GLU A 4 6.61 27.79 -14.90
CA GLU A 4 7.11 26.98 -13.79
C GLU A 4 6.52 25.58 -13.90
N PRO A 5 7.32 24.51 -13.69
CA PRO A 5 6.76 23.17 -13.63
C PRO A 5 5.87 23.10 -12.38
N VAL A 6 4.56 22.95 -12.61
CA VAL A 6 3.61 22.58 -11.57
C VAL A 6 4.02 21.18 -11.10
N THR A 7 4.84 21.11 -10.06
CA THR A 7 5.02 19.89 -9.29
C THR A 7 3.67 19.65 -8.61
N PRO A 8 2.91 18.61 -9.00
CA PRO A 8 1.68 18.31 -8.27
C PRO A 8 2.07 18.04 -6.82
N PRO A 9 1.25 18.44 -5.84
CA PRO A 9 1.47 18.03 -4.47
C PRO A 9 1.46 16.50 -4.47
N VAL A 10 2.61 15.87 -4.21
CA VAL A 10 2.67 14.47 -3.78
C VAL A 10 2.21 14.47 -2.33
N VAL A 11 0.96 14.87 -2.11
CA VAL A 11 0.26 14.52 -0.88
C VAL A 11 -0.04 13.05 -1.09
N GLY A 12 0.73 12.19 -0.42
CA GLY A 12 0.42 10.78 -0.32
C GLY A 12 -1.02 10.57 0.15
N PRO A 13 -1.60 9.37 -0.02
CA PRO A 13 -2.86 9.05 0.66
C PRO A 13 -2.73 9.45 2.13
N ALA A 14 -3.77 10.08 2.68
CA ALA A 14 -3.77 10.52 4.07
C ALA A 14 -3.25 9.36 4.94
N ASP A 15 -2.11 9.56 5.61
CA ASP A 15 -1.64 8.56 6.56
C ASP A 15 -2.80 8.31 7.53
N PRO A 16 -3.15 7.05 7.83
CA PRO A 16 -4.12 6.73 8.86
C PRO A 16 -3.52 7.02 10.26
N VAL A 17 -2.94 8.20 10.49
CA VAL A 17 -2.45 8.65 11.79
C VAL A 17 -3.64 9.07 12.63
N GLY A 18 -4.36 8.08 13.14
CA GLY A 18 -5.47 8.27 14.05
C GLY A 18 -5.97 6.91 14.52
N GLY A 19 -6.03 6.71 15.83
CA GLY A 19 -6.35 5.43 16.51
C GLY A 19 -7.76 4.87 16.29
N GLY A 20 -8.36 5.06 15.13
CA GLY A 20 -9.67 4.53 14.72
C GLY A 20 -9.72 3.92 13.31
N ALA A 21 -8.62 3.89 12.55
CA ALA A 21 -8.60 3.20 11.26
C ALA A 21 -8.76 1.68 11.45
N THR A 22 -9.47 1.01 10.53
CA THR A 22 -9.60 -0.46 10.54
C THR A 22 -8.40 -1.13 9.84
N ALA A 23 -8.27 -2.44 9.94
CA ALA A 23 -7.29 -3.19 9.12
C ALA A 23 -7.53 -2.98 7.61
N ALA A 24 -8.80 -2.88 7.20
CA ALA A 24 -9.17 -2.64 5.80
C ALA A 24 -8.72 -1.26 5.32
N ASP A 25 -8.88 -0.22 6.14
CA ASP A 25 -8.45 1.15 5.78
C ASP A 25 -6.94 1.22 5.59
N ARG A 26 -6.18 0.55 6.46
CA ARG A 26 -4.71 0.49 6.36
C ARG A 26 -4.25 -0.31 5.15
N ALA A 27 -4.88 -1.44 4.86
CA ALA A 27 -4.60 -2.21 3.65
C ALA A 27 -4.90 -1.40 2.37
N LYS A 28 -5.98 -0.61 2.34
CA LYS A 28 -6.29 0.33 1.24
C LYS A 28 -5.26 1.46 1.13
N ALA A 29 -4.81 2.01 2.25
CA ALA A 29 -3.76 3.03 2.27
C ALA A 29 -2.46 2.47 1.69
N ALA A 30 -2.02 1.28 2.15
CA ALA A 30 -0.88 0.57 1.58
C ALA A 30 -1.02 0.35 0.08
N ARG A 31 -2.21 -0.10 -0.36
CA ARG A 31 -2.50 -0.34 -1.78
C ARG A 31 -2.35 0.93 -2.61
N THR A 32 -2.82 2.07 -2.08
CA THR A 32 -2.71 3.37 -2.73
C THR A 32 -1.25 3.82 -2.85
N TRP A 33 -0.44 3.57 -1.82
CA TRP A 33 1.00 3.82 -1.87
C TRP A 33 1.71 2.97 -2.94
N LEU A 34 1.37 1.68 -3.06
CA LEU A 34 1.90 0.84 -4.14
C LEU A 34 1.52 1.35 -5.55
N GLU A 35 0.31 1.90 -5.71
CA GLU A 35 -0.11 2.53 -6.96
C GLU A 35 0.68 3.78 -7.28
N LEU A 36 0.93 4.62 -6.27
CA LEU A 36 1.77 5.80 -6.43
C LEU A 36 3.19 5.41 -6.82
N GLY A 37 3.77 4.39 -6.18
CA GLY A 37 5.09 3.85 -6.54
C GLY A 37 5.14 3.38 -8.00
N ARG A 38 4.12 2.66 -8.46
CA ARG A 38 3.98 2.25 -9.87
C ARG A 38 3.85 3.45 -10.81
N HIS A 39 3.06 4.46 -10.42
CA HIS A 39 2.90 5.67 -11.22
C HIS A 39 4.22 6.42 -11.37
N VAL A 40 4.96 6.61 -10.28
CA VAL A 40 6.29 7.23 -10.29
C VAL A 40 7.25 6.45 -11.20
N ALA A 41 7.26 5.12 -11.07
CA ALA A 41 8.12 4.23 -11.88
C ALA A 41 7.88 4.36 -13.39
N THR A 42 6.64 4.67 -13.78
CA THR A 42 6.19 4.70 -15.19
C THR A 42 5.99 6.10 -15.73
N ARG A 43 6.22 7.14 -14.92
CA ARG A 43 5.97 8.53 -15.28
C ARG A 43 6.96 9.01 -16.36
N PRO A 44 6.47 9.49 -17.52
CA PRO A 44 7.34 10.06 -18.55
C PRO A 44 8.06 11.31 -18.04
N GLY A 45 9.33 11.47 -18.44
CA GLY A 45 10.13 12.67 -18.12
C GLY A 45 10.78 12.68 -16.74
N VAL A 46 10.65 11.61 -15.95
CA VAL A 46 11.39 11.44 -14.70
C VAL A 46 12.75 10.81 -15.00
N ALA A 47 13.84 11.57 -14.77
CA ALA A 47 15.20 11.11 -15.04
C ALA A 47 15.61 9.92 -14.14
N ASP A 48 15.22 9.97 -12.86
CA ASP A 48 15.35 8.86 -11.91
C ASP A 48 14.12 8.76 -11.00
N PRO A 49 13.26 7.74 -11.17
CA PRO A 49 12.07 7.53 -10.35
C PRO A 49 12.38 6.82 -9.02
N THR A 50 13.62 6.37 -8.79
CA THR A 50 14.00 5.54 -7.64
C THR A 50 13.67 6.18 -6.28
N PRO A 51 13.95 7.48 -6.03
CA PRO A 51 13.61 8.09 -4.74
C PRO A 51 12.11 8.04 -4.44
N GLY A 52 11.26 8.45 -5.40
CA GLY A 52 9.81 8.44 -5.19
C GLY A 52 9.20 7.04 -5.12
N MET A 53 9.78 6.05 -5.82
CA MET A 53 9.40 4.65 -5.64
C MET A 53 9.74 4.14 -4.23
N ARG A 54 10.90 4.51 -3.70
CA ARG A 54 11.35 4.10 -2.37
C ARG A 54 10.48 4.70 -1.27
N ASP A 55 10.16 5.98 -1.37
CA ASP A 55 9.25 6.65 -0.43
C ASP A 55 7.88 5.97 -0.42
N ALA A 56 7.30 5.74 -1.59
CA ALA A 56 6.01 5.06 -1.73
C ALA A 56 6.02 3.64 -1.14
N LEU A 57 7.07 2.85 -1.41
CA LEU A 57 7.18 1.50 -0.84
C LEU A 57 7.40 1.51 0.67
N THR A 58 8.09 2.52 1.21
CA THR A 58 8.29 2.67 2.65
C THR A 58 6.95 2.89 3.34
N HIS A 59 6.16 3.85 2.86
CA HIS A 59 4.82 4.09 3.39
C HIS A 59 3.88 2.90 3.20
N ALA A 60 3.96 2.19 2.08
CA ALA A 60 3.20 0.96 1.88
C ALA A 60 3.57 -0.10 2.94
N THR A 61 4.87 -0.29 3.20
CA THR A 61 5.38 -1.25 4.18
C THR A 61 4.86 -0.93 5.59
N ASP A 62 4.90 0.34 5.98
CA ASP A 62 4.40 0.79 7.29
C ASP A 62 2.89 0.56 7.41
N ALA A 63 2.11 0.95 6.39
CA ALA A 63 0.67 0.72 6.38
C ALA A 63 0.29 -0.77 6.40
N ILE A 64 1.07 -1.66 5.75
CA ILE A 64 0.84 -3.11 5.83
C ILE A 64 1.11 -3.63 7.25
N ARG A 65 2.19 -3.18 7.90
CA ARG A 65 2.49 -3.57 9.30
C ARG A 65 1.36 -3.16 10.23
N GLU A 66 0.88 -1.94 10.11
CA GLU A 66 -0.24 -1.50 10.92
C GLU A 66 -1.54 -2.27 10.58
N ALA A 67 -1.74 -2.67 9.31
CA ALA A 67 -2.87 -3.50 8.91
C ALA A 67 -2.81 -4.89 9.58
N ILE A 68 -1.62 -5.50 9.64
CA ILE A 68 -1.36 -6.77 10.34
C ILE A 68 -1.72 -6.65 11.82
N GLU A 69 -1.28 -5.59 12.48
CA GLU A 69 -1.58 -5.33 13.89
C GLU A 69 -3.08 -5.18 14.14
N ALA A 70 -3.77 -4.45 13.26
CA ALA A 70 -5.22 -4.24 13.35
C ALA A 70 -6.06 -5.47 12.97
N CYS A 71 -5.47 -6.45 12.28
CA CYS A 71 -6.18 -7.63 11.76
C CYS A 71 -6.53 -8.65 12.86
N GLY A 72 -5.86 -8.59 14.01
CA GLY A 72 -6.11 -9.49 15.14
C GLY A 72 -5.95 -10.98 14.77
N ASP A 73 -6.99 -11.78 15.03
CA ASP A 73 -6.97 -13.24 14.90
C ASP A 73 -7.39 -13.78 13.53
N LEU A 74 -7.63 -12.93 12.54
CA LEU A 74 -7.99 -13.33 11.17
C LEU A 74 -6.76 -13.94 10.47
N HIS A 75 -6.44 -15.19 10.78
CA HIS A 75 -5.16 -15.83 10.43
C HIS A 75 -4.88 -15.87 8.92
N GLU A 76 -5.88 -16.21 8.10
CA GLU A 76 -5.71 -16.24 6.63
C GLU A 76 -5.43 -14.86 6.04
N ILE A 77 -6.18 -13.84 6.47
CA ILE A 77 -5.99 -12.45 6.04
C ILE A 77 -4.63 -11.94 6.51
N ARG A 78 -4.25 -12.25 7.75
CA ARG A 78 -2.95 -11.89 8.31
C ARG A 78 -1.80 -12.55 7.54
N ASN A 79 -1.95 -13.78 7.08
CA ASN A 79 -0.95 -14.45 6.24
C ASN A 79 -0.80 -13.75 4.88
N ASP A 80 -1.91 -13.37 4.24
CA ASP A 80 -1.88 -12.57 3.01
C ASP A 80 -1.20 -11.20 3.25
N LEU A 81 -1.49 -10.52 4.36
CA LEU A 81 -0.84 -9.26 4.71
C LEU A 81 0.66 -9.42 4.97
N HIS A 82 1.09 -10.49 5.64
CA HIS A 82 2.52 -10.81 5.80
C HIS A 82 3.20 -11.07 4.45
N LEU A 83 2.55 -11.81 3.55
CA LEU A 83 3.09 -12.04 2.21
C LEU A 83 3.22 -10.73 1.42
N ALA A 84 2.22 -9.84 1.49
CA ALA A 84 2.30 -8.52 0.87
C ALA A 84 3.45 -7.68 1.46
N LEU A 85 3.69 -7.77 2.77
CA LEU A 85 4.79 -7.09 3.44
C LEU A 85 6.15 -7.57 2.95
N ASP A 86 6.32 -8.89 2.82
CA ASP A 86 7.57 -9.50 2.35
C ASP A 86 7.88 -9.05 0.91
N GLU A 87 6.87 -9.01 0.04
CA GLU A 87 7.02 -8.55 -1.34
C GLU A 87 7.35 -7.05 -1.42
N ALA A 88 6.67 -6.20 -0.65
CA ALA A 88 6.95 -4.77 -0.59
C ALA A 88 8.38 -4.49 -0.08
N THR A 89 8.79 -5.21 0.97
CA THR A 89 10.15 -5.13 1.54
C THR A 89 11.19 -5.64 0.54
N GLY A 90 10.90 -6.71 -0.20
CA GLY A 90 11.73 -7.21 -1.28
C GLY A 90 11.93 -6.17 -2.40
N GLY A 91 10.88 -5.41 -2.73
CA GLY A 91 10.97 -4.28 -3.66
C GLY A 91 11.90 -3.16 -3.16
N LEU A 92 11.80 -2.79 -1.88
CA LEU A 92 12.71 -1.81 -1.26
C LEU A 92 14.17 -2.25 -1.35
N ALA A 93 14.44 -3.52 -1.04
CA ALA A 93 15.78 -4.09 -1.12
C ALA A 93 16.34 -4.02 -2.55
N GLN A 94 15.51 -4.30 -3.56
CA GLN A 94 15.92 -4.21 -4.96
C GLN A 94 16.24 -2.77 -5.37
N LEU A 95 15.49 -1.78 -4.88
CA LEU A 95 15.79 -0.36 -5.12
C LEU A 95 17.06 0.14 -4.42
N ALA A 96 17.69 -0.65 -3.54
CA ALA A 96 19.02 -0.31 -3.02
C ALA A 96 20.10 -0.45 -4.12
N GLU A 97 19.85 -1.30 -5.11
CA GLU A 97 20.74 -1.52 -6.24
C GLU A 97 20.48 -0.47 -7.34
N PRO A 98 21.52 0.14 -7.93
CA PRO A 98 21.35 1.06 -9.04
C PRO A 98 21.01 0.32 -10.33
N GLY A 99 20.11 0.87 -11.14
CA GLY A 99 19.91 0.46 -12.52
C GLY A 99 18.47 0.19 -12.93
N GLN A 100 18.28 -0.12 -14.22
CA GLN A 100 16.96 -0.41 -14.78
C GLN A 100 16.42 -1.77 -14.32
N ASP A 101 17.29 -2.79 -14.21
CA ASP A 101 16.87 -4.14 -13.82
C ASP A 101 16.34 -4.18 -12.38
N ALA A 102 17.02 -3.49 -11.47
CA ALA A 102 16.60 -3.29 -10.09
C ALA A 102 15.20 -2.64 -10.00
N ARG A 103 14.96 -1.60 -10.81
CA ARG A 103 13.66 -0.92 -10.87
C ARG A 103 12.56 -1.81 -11.46
N VAL A 104 12.87 -2.57 -12.51
CA VAL A 104 11.92 -3.51 -13.11
C VAL A 104 11.55 -4.61 -12.13
N ALA A 105 12.53 -5.12 -11.39
CA ALA A 105 12.30 -6.12 -10.37
C ALA A 105 11.44 -5.54 -9.22
N ALA A 106 11.76 -4.35 -8.72
CA ALA A 106 10.99 -3.69 -7.67
C ALA A 106 9.54 -3.40 -8.11
N LEU A 107 9.33 -3.06 -9.39
CA LEU A 107 8.00 -2.89 -9.96
C LEU A 107 7.21 -4.21 -9.99
N ARG A 108 7.87 -5.35 -10.24
CA ARG A 108 7.22 -6.68 -10.20
C ARG A 108 6.76 -7.02 -8.79
N THR A 109 7.60 -6.83 -7.78
CA THR A 109 7.21 -7.10 -6.38
C THR A 109 6.14 -6.13 -5.90
N THR A 110 6.19 -4.87 -6.31
CA THR A 110 5.12 -3.87 -6.08
C THR A 110 3.78 -4.36 -6.62
N ASN A 111 3.74 -4.87 -7.86
CA ASN A 111 2.52 -5.39 -8.47
C ASN A 111 2.01 -6.66 -7.78
N LEU A 112 2.91 -7.53 -7.31
CA LEU A 112 2.55 -8.74 -6.58
C LEU A 112 1.95 -8.40 -5.21
N ALA A 113 2.62 -7.54 -4.43
CA ALA A 113 2.12 -7.03 -3.16
C ALA A 113 0.73 -6.38 -3.33
N ALA A 114 0.54 -5.59 -4.38
CA ALA A 114 -0.73 -4.98 -4.72
C ALA A 114 -1.86 -6.01 -4.94
N GLY A 115 -1.59 -7.07 -5.71
CA GLY A 115 -2.57 -8.13 -5.94
C GLY A 115 -2.92 -8.93 -4.68
N ILE A 116 -1.94 -9.13 -3.78
CA ILE A 116 -2.18 -9.78 -2.49
C ILE A 116 -3.04 -8.87 -1.59
N LEU A 117 -2.75 -7.57 -1.56
CA LEU A 117 -3.57 -6.60 -0.82
C LEU A 117 -5.00 -6.53 -1.34
N ASP A 118 -5.23 -6.62 -2.66
CA ASP A 118 -6.59 -6.63 -3.21
C ASP A 118 -7.40 -7.83 -2.68
N ARG A 119 -6.76 -9.01 -2.53
CA ARG A 119 -7.40 -10.19 -1.90
C ARG A 119 -7.68 -9.96 -0.41
N ALA A 120 -6.70 -9.44 0.34
CA ALA A 120 -6.85 -9.17 1.77
C ALA A 120 -7.94 -8.11 2.05
N ILE A 121 -8.01 -7.05 1.24
CA ILE A 121 -9.01 -5.99 1.34
C ILE A 121 -10.42 -6.55 1.10
N ALA A 122 -10.58 -7.40 0.07
CA ALA A 122 -11.86 -8.05 -0.21
C ALA A 122 -12.32 -8.90 0.98
N ALA A 123 -11.44 -9.75 1.51
CA ALA A 123 -11.74 -10.60 2.68
C ALA A 123 -12.08 -9.78 3.94
N LEU A 124 -11.36 -8.68 4.19
CA LEU A 124 -11.65 -7.77 5.30
C LEU A 124 -13.01 -7.08 5.17
N GLY A 125 -13.45 -6.78 3.93
CA GLY A 125 -14.78 -6.25 3.66
C GLY A 125 -15.89 -7.24 4.03
N GLU A 126 -15.73 -8.51 3.63
CA GLU A 126 -16.69 -9.57 3.96
C GLU A 126 -16.82 -9.82 5.48
N VAL A 127 -15.71 -9.75 6.21
CA VAL A 127 -15.72 -9.88 7.68
C VAL A 127 -16.47 -8.71 8.34
N HIS A 128 -16.37 -7.50 7.80
CA HIS A 128 -17.07 -6.34 8.35
C HIS A 128 -18.58 -6.41 8.08
N ASP A 129 -18.99 -6.87 6.89
CA ASP A 129 -20.41 -7.02 6.52
C ASP A 129 -21.11 -8.19 7.24
N THR A 130 -20.37 -9.19 7.72
CA THR A 130 -20.91 -10.36 8.45
C THR A 130 -21.08 -10.13 9.94
N THR A 131 -20.66 -8.98 10.48
CA THR A 131 -21.01 -8.59 11.85
C THR A 131 -22.44 -8.04 11.80
N PRO A 132 -23.48 -8.79 12.25
CA PRO A 132 -24.81 -8.24 12.25
C PRO A 132 -24.78 -6.98 13.10
N GLY A 133 -25.16 -5.85 12.49
CA GLY A 133 -25.56 -4.70 13.27
C GLY A 133 -26.54 -5.21 14.31
N THR A 134 -26.28 -4.93 15.58
CA THR A 134 -27.34 -4.87 16.58
C THR A 134 -28.32 -3.82 16.10
N ASP A 135 -29.21 -4.24 15.19
CA ASP A 135 -30.52 -3.67 14.98
C ASP A 135 -31.19 -3.81 16.35
N ASP A 136 -30.99 -2.78 17.17
CA ASP A 136 -31.74 -2.59 18.40
C ASP A 136 -33.14 -2.21 17.95
N PRO A 137 -34.15 -3.10 18.04
CA PRO A 137 -35.49 -2.71 17.68
C PRO A 137 -35.97 -1.82 18.83
N VAL A 138 -35.87 -0.51 18.61
CA VAL A 138 -36.50 0.51 19.46
C VAL A 138 -37.93 0.06 19.73
N ARG A 139 -38.17 -0.38 20.97
CA ARG A 139 -39.47 -0.72 21.54
C ARG A 139 -39.93 0.40 22.46
#